data_AF-A0A4R3G5I6-F1
#
_entry.id   AF-A0A4R3G5I6-F1
#
_cell.length_a   1.000
_cell.length_b   1.000
_cell.length_c   1.000
_cell.angle_alpha   90.00
_cell.angle_beta   90.00
_cell.angle_gamma   90.00
#
_symmetry.space_group_name_H-M   'P 1'
#
loop_
_entity.id
_entity.type
_entity.pdbx_description
1 polymer ?
#
loop_
_entity_poly.entity_id
_entity_poly.type
_entity_poly.pdbx_seq_one_letter_code
_entity_poly.pdbx_strand_id
1 'polypeptide(L)'
;MKEVVSDSFHFGLRRLLEQYPELQRQASVAHYFTELIETYGDALRSREKYGTVGGEDRMLHEHYVSVCNELEMCLLDNLHQAK
;
A
#
# COMPACT_ATOMS: atom_id res chain seq x y z
N MET A 1 -7.28 -27.75 -1.69
CA MET A 1 -6.02 -26.98 -1.85
C MET A 1 -6.29 -25.62 -1.23
N LYS A 2 -5.64 -25.25 -0.12
CA LYS A 2 -5.81 -23.89 0.42
C LYS A 2 -5.19 -22.94 -0.60
N GLU A 3 -5.97 -21.98 -1.11
CA GLU A 3 -5.39 -20.85 -1.85
C GLU A 3 -4.35 -20.21 -0.93
N VAL A 4 -3.09 -20.27 -1.35
CA VAL A 4 -2.06 -19.43 -0.77
C VAL A 4 -2.34 -18.04 -1.29
N VAL A 5 -3.23 -17.33 -0.62
CA VAL A 5 -3.46 -15.91 -0.86
C VAL A 5 -2.19 -15.23 -0.38
N SER A 6 -1.40 -14.72 -1.32
CA SER A 6 -0.29 -13.84 -0.96
C SER A 6 -0.89 -12.53 -0.47
N ASP A 7 -0.46 -12.06 0.69
CA ASP A 7 -0.84 -10.73 1.19
C ASP A 7 -0.17 -9.59 0.39
N SER A 8 0.69 -9.91 -0.58
CA SER A 8 1.35 -8.93 -1.46
C SER A 8 0.61 -8.75 -2.78
N PHE A 9 0.15 -7.53 -2.99
CA PHE A 9 -0.41 -7.06 -4.25
C PHE A 9 0.63 -7.09 -5.38
N HIS A 10 1.92 -6.86 -5.12
CA HIS A 10 2.97 -6.99 -6.14
C HIS A 10 3.06 -8.39 -6.74
N PHE A 11 2.92 -9.42 -5.90
CA PHE A 11 2.91 -10.79 -6.39
C PHE A 11 1.69 -11.07 -7.28
N GLY A 12 0.51 -10.61 -6.84
CA GLY A 12 -0.72 -10.72 -7.63
C GLY A 12 -0.64 -9.98 -8.96
N LEU A 13 -0.14 -8.73 -8.95
CA LEU A 13 0.03 -7.91 -10.14
C LEU A 13 1.00 -8.55 -11.14
N ARG A 14 2.15 -9.05 -10.66
CA ARG A 14 3.12 -9.72 -11.53
C ARG A 14 2.50 -10.94 -12.22
N ARG A 15 1.83 -11.81 -11.45
CA ARG A 15 1.10 -12.98 -11.97
C ARG A 15 0.07 -12.58 -13.03
N LEU A 16 -0.68 -11.51 -12.77
CA LEU A 16 -1.69 -11.00 -13.69
C LEU A 16 -1.06 -10.54 -15.03
N LEU A 17 0.04 -9.77 -14.97
CA LEU A 17 0.73 -9.27 -16.16
C LEU A 17 1.43 -10.39 -16.96
N GLU A 18 1.90 -11.45 -16.28
CA GLU A 18 2.45 -12.64 -16.94
C GLU A 18 1.36 -13.42 -17.70
N GLN A 19 0.15 -13.48 -17.16
CA GLN A 19 -0.97 -14.22 -17.76
C GLN A 19 -1.67 -13.43 -18.89
N TYR A 20 -1.72 -12.10 -18.79
CA TYR A 20 -2.45 -11.23 -19.72
C TYR A 20 -1.54 -10.11 -20.26
N PRO A 21 -0.72 -10.40 -21.29
CA PRO A 21 0.20 -9.42 -21.87
C PRO A 21 -0.47 -8.15 -22.40
N GLU A 22 -1.74 -8.21 -22.79
CA GLU A 22 -2.54 -7.07 -23.23
C GLU A 22 -2.70 -5.99 -22.15
N LEU A 23 -2.57 -6.37 -20.88
CA LEU A 23 -2.63 -5.47 -19.73
C LEU A 23 -1.33 -4.71 -19.49
N GLN A 24 -0.27 -4.97 -20.27
CA GLN A 24 1.00 -4.25 -20.14
C GLN A 24 0.84 -2.72 -20.28
N ARG A 25 -0.15 -2.27 -21.06
CA ARG A 25 -0.44 -0.84 -21.22
C ARG A 25 -0.90 -0.18 -19.91
N GLN A 26 -1.46 -0.94 -18.98
CA GLN A 26 -1.91 -0.48 -17.66
C GLN A 26 -0.90 -0.83 -16.56
N ALA A 27 0.19 -1.54 -16.87
CA ALA A 27 1.12 -2.06 -15.88
C ALA A 27 1.71 -0.95 -14.99
N SER A 28 2.08 0.19 -15.55
CA SER A 28 2.67 1.30 -14.79
C SER A 28 1.70 1.88 -13.76
N VAL A 29 0.43 2.08 -14.15
CA VAL A 29 -0.61 2.61 -13.25
C VAL A 29 -0.94 1.59 -12.16
N ALA A 30 -1.11 0.32 -12.54
CA ALA A 30 -1.38 -0.75 -11.60
C ALA A 30 -0.22 -0.94 -10.60
N HIS A 31 1.03 -0.81 -11.07
CA HIS A 31 2.22 -0.88 -10.22
C HIS A 31 2.26 0.26 -9.21
N TYR A 32 2.02 1.49 -9.66
CA TYR A 32 1.97 2.67 -8.79
C TYR A 32 0.93 2.50 -7.66
N PHE A 33 -0.30 2.10 -7.98
CA PHE A 33 -1.32 1.87 -6.96
C PHE A 33 -0.96 0.71 -6.02
N THR A 34 -0.34 -0.34 -6.56
CA THR A 34 0.14 -1.48 -5.77
C THR A 34 1.17 -1.05 -4.73
N GLU A 35 2.20 -0.29 -5.15
CA GLU A 35 3.22 0.26 -4.25
C GLU A 35 2.59 1.15 -3.17
N LEU A 36 1.63 2.00 -3.56
CA LEU A 36 1.00 2.94 -2.65
C LEU A 36 0.17 2.23 -1.56
N ILE A 37 -0.60 1.20 -1.94
CA ILE A 37 -1.39 0.39 -1.00
C ILE A 37 -0.48 -0.41 -0.07
N GLU A 38 0.57 -1.04 -0.59
CA GLU A 38 1.50 -1.80 0.25
C GLU A 38 2.25 -0.89 1.23
N THR A 39 2.72 0.27 0.77
CA THR A 39 3.38 1.29 1.61
C THR A 39 2.45 1.79 2.73
N TYR A 40 1.17 2.01 2.41
CA TYR A 40 0.16 2.36 3.42
C TYR A 40 -0.02 1.24 4.45
N GLY A 41 -0.08 -0.02 4.01
CA GLY A 41 -0.14 -1.18 4.91
C GLY A 41 1.08 -1.27 5.84
N ASP A 42 2.29 -0.97 5.34
CA ASP A 42 3.51 -0.90 6.15
C ASP A 42 3.49 0.26 7.16
N ALA A 43 3.01 1.44 6.74
CA ALA A 43 2.87 2.60 7.60
C ALA A 43 1.85 2.33 8.74
N LEU A 44 0.73 1.67 8.43
CA LEU A 44 -0.26 1.24 9.42
C LEU A 44 0.34 0.30 10.46
N ARG A 45 1.04 -0.74 10.03
CA ARG A 45 1.72 -1.68 10.95
C ARG A 45 2.73 -0.97 11.84
N SER A 46 3.46 -0.01 11.29
CA SER A 46 4.41 0.79 12.05
C SER A 46 3.69 1.70 13.07
N ARG A 47 2.61 2.37 12.66
CA ARG A 47 1.76 3.16 13.57
C ARG A 47 1.27 2.31 14.74
N GLU A 48 0.70 1.14 14.47
CA GLU A 48 0.21 0.23 15.50
C GLU A 48 1.32 -0.24 16.44
N LYS A 49 2.48 -0.61 15.87
CA LYS A 49 3.66 -1.00 16.66
C LYS A 49 4.07 0.10 17.65
N TYR A 50 4.29 1.33 17.18
CA TYR A 50 4.76 2.42 18.05
C TYR A 50 3.67 2.98 18.98
N GLY A 51 2.39 2.81 18.64
CA GLY A 51 1.26 3.20 19.51
C GLY A 51 1.11 2.31 20.75
N THR A 52 1.61 1.07 20.70
CA THR A 52 1.52 0.12 21.81
C THR A 52 2.68 0.21 22.81
N VAL A 53 3.84 0.73 22.39
CA VAL A 53 5.07 0.72 23.21
C VAL A 53 5.13 1.88 24.21
N GLY A 54 4.48 3.02 23.91
CA GLY A 54 4.47 4.20 24.78
C GLY A 54 5.86 4.85 24.96
N GLY A 55 5.93 6.00 25.63
CA GLY A 55 7.22 6.65 25.95
C GLY A 55 7.94 7.29 24.74
N GLU A 56 9.24 7.01 24.59
CA GLU A 56 10.15 7.61 23.57
C GLU A 56 9.68 7.39 22.12
N ASP A 57 8.87 6.34 21.90
CA ASP A 57 8.29 6.00 20.60
C ASP A 57 7.13 6.90 20.18
N ARG A 58 6.70 7.84 21.04
CA ARG A 58 5.63 8.78 20.72
C ARG A 58 5.90 9.60 19.46
N MET A 59 7.14 10.06 19.26
CA MET A 59 7.51 10.81 18.05
C MET A 59 7.42 9.94 16.79
N LEU A 60 7.79 8.66 16.89
CA LEU A 60 7.65 7.71 15.79
C LEU A 60 6.17 7.42 15.51
N HIS A 61 5.35 7.25 16.55
CA HIS A 61 3.91 7.09 16.40
C HIS A 61 3.27 8.29 15.68
N GLU A 62 3.56 9.52 16.12
CA GLU A 62 3.06 10.76 15.49
C GLU A 62 3.55 10.89 14.03
N HIS A 63 4.81 10.51 13.75
CA HIS A 63 5.32 10.45 12.39
C HIS A 63 4.51 9.49 11.50
N TYR A 64 4.29 8.25 11.95
CA TYR A 64 3.53 7.28 11.15
C TYR A 64 2.04 7.62 11.04
N VAL A 65 1.47 8.37 11.99
CA VAL A 65 0.13 8.97 11.81
C VAL A 65 0.13 9.97 10.65
N SER A 66 1.13 10.87 10.57
CA SER A 66 1.25 11.81 9.43
C SER A 66 1.41 11.07 8.11
N VAL A 67 2.31 10.07 8.07
CA VAL A 67 2.56 9.26 6.87
C VAL A 67 1.28 8.55 6.42
N CYS A 68 0.50 7.96 7.33
CA CYS A 68 -0.78 7.35 6.98
C CYS A 68 -1.74 8.37 6.33
N ASN A 69 -1.89 9.55 6.93
CA ASN A 69 -2.77 10.60 6.41
C ASN A 69 -2.33 11.08 5.01
N GLU A 70 -1.02 11.27 4.80
CA GLU A 70 -0.46 11.68 3.51
C GLU A 70 -0.71 10.62 2.43
N LEU A 71 -0.54 9.34 2.75
CA LEU A 71 -0.80 8.23 1.84
C LEU A 71 -2.30 8.08 1.53
N GLU A 72 -3.18 8.26 2.53
CA GLU A 72 -4.64 8.28 2.34
C GLU A 72 -5.07 9.41 1.40
N MET A 73 -4.54 10.62 1.61
CA MET A 73 -4.81 11.76 0.72
C MET A 73 -4.32 11.47 -0.71
N CYS A 74 -3.10 10.93 -0.86
CA CYS A 74 -2.57 10.55 -2.16
C CYS A 74 -3.46 9.52 -2.87
N LEU A 75 -3.93 8.49 -2.15
CA LEU A 75 -4.86 7.49 -2.70
C LEU A 75 -6.18 8.12 -3.15
N LEU A 76 -6.77 9.00 -2.33
CA LEU A 76 -8.02 9.68 -2.64
C LEU A 76 -7.88 10.62 -3.83
N ASP A 77 -6.81 11.40 -3.92
CA ASP A 77 -6.57 12.32 -5.03
C ASP A 77 -6.42 11.57 -6.35
N ASN A 78 -5.68 10.46 -6.36
CA ASN A 78 -5.53 9.62 -7.55
C ASN A 78 -6.85 8.94 -7.96
N LEU A 79 -7.70 8.56 -7.00
CA LEU A 79 -9.05 8.03 -7.29
C LEU A 79 -9.97 9.09 -7.92
N HIS A 80 -9.84 10.35 -7.51
CA HIS A 80 -10.63 11.45 -8.09
C HIS A 80 -10.16 11.82 -9.50
N GLN A 81 -8.87 11.67 -9.80
CA GLN A 81 -8.30 11.92 -11.13
C GLN A 81 -8.57 10.79 -12.14
N ALA A 82 -8.90 9.59 -11.65
CA ALA A 82 -9.21 8.43 -12.48
C ALA A 82 -10.68 8.35 -12.96
N LYS A 83 -11.54 9.31 -12.57
CA LYS A 83 -12.95 9.44 -12.98
C LYS A 83 -13.11 10.41 -14.15
#